data_AF-A0A356KFC5-F1
#
_entry.id   AF-A0A356KFC5-F1
#
_cell.length_a   1.000
_cell.length_b   1.000
_cell.length_c   1.000
_cell.angle_alpha   90.00
_cell.angle_beta   90.00
_cell.angle_gamma   90.00
#
_symmetry.space_group_name_H-M   'P 1'
#
loop_
_entity.id
_entity.type
_entity.pdbx_description
1 polymer ?
#
loop_
_entity_poly.entity_id
_entity_poly.type
_entity_poly.pdbx_seq_one_letter_code
_entity_poly.pdbx_strand_id
1 'polypeptide(L)'
;MPALRSLALVCALLCLAPAARAQPSTPEPPGACPAEGGLDYYRCRADDFVRRLPEEEPPSYYLGYGDRYVRRFSEETRPLLSPAGQAWLDEVRAALQRAMEARRARDPLGFVALEREDQRFLDFAYDTHPDAYLEAGLDQLPLRDLLIIGSTPDARDLLSERGRRQILLVLRRMVGACREDGLGGCLVTRLTRELRERRRLASERLRLRPTGWLGHWLVQRLVGSVERELEEARRPAGS
;
A
#
# COMPACT_ATOMS: atom_id res chain seq x y z
N MET A 1 0.23 75.86 46.15
CA MET A 1 1.35 75.15 45.46
C MET A 1 2.11 74.37 46.53
N PRO A 2 2.53 73.10 46.33
CA PRO A 2 2.60 72.33 45.09
C PRO A 2 1.88 70.96 45.13
N ALA A 3 1.50 70.52 43.93
CA ALA A 3 1.14 69.16 43.58
C ALA A 3 2.41 68.30 43.39
N LEU A 4 2.22 67.02 43.06
CA LEU A 4 3.20 66.06 42.50
C LEU A 4 4.02 65.22 43.49
N ARG A 5 3.39 64.30 44.23
CA ARG A 5 4.05 63.04 44.68
C ARG A 5 3.05 61.89 44.84
N SER A 6 2.35 61.48 43.79
CA SER A 6 1.47 60.28 43.85
C SER A 6 1.25 59.64 42.47
N LEU A 7 2.32 59.36 41.73
CA LEU A 7 2.16 58.69 40.42
C LEU A 7 3.28 57.68 40.09
N ALA A 8 3.78 56.95 41.08
CA ALA A 8 4.82 55.94 40.87
C ALA A 8 4.49 54.55 41.42
N LEU A 9 3.23 54.27 41.79
CA LEU A 9 2.87 52.97 42.39
C LEU A 9 1.56 52.35 41.87
N VAL A 10 1.20 52.61 40.62
CA VAL A 10 0.05 51.94 39.96
C VAL A 10 0.44 51.19 38.67
N CYS A 11 1.66 51.36 38.14
CA CYS A 11 2.08 50.65 36.91
C CYS A 11 2.77 49.29 37.12
N ALA A 12 2.91 48.78 38.35
CA ALA A 12 3.67 47.55 38.62
C ALA A 12 2.81 46.32 39.00
N LEU A 13 1.52 46.31 38.63
CA LEU A 13 0.59 45.20 38.95
C LEU A 13 -0.29 44.77 37.77
N LEU A 14 0.16 45.00 36.53
CA LEU A 14 -0.60 44.66 35.30
C LEU A 14 0.19 43.85 34.25
N CYS A 15 1.31 43.22 34.59
CA CYS A 15 2.12 42.46 33.61
C CYS A 15 2.38 40.98 33.95
N LEU A 16 1.59 40.36 34.83
CA LEU A 16 1.64 38.91 35.06
C LEU A 16 0.22 38.32 35.02
N ALA A 17 -0.49 38.58 33.93
CA ALA A 17 -1.49 37.60 33.52
C ALA A 17 -0.70 36.37 33.07
N PRO A 18 -0.85 35.19 33.71
CA PRO A 18 -0.34 33.97 33.10
C PRO A 18 -0.99 33.92 31.71
N ALA A 19 -0.17 33.80 30.66
CA ALA A 19 -0.68 33.44 29.35
C ALA A 19 -1.64 32.29 29.58
N ALA A 20 -2.92 32.50 29.25
CA ALA A 20 -3.91 31.45 29.38
C ALA A 20 -3.35 30.26 28.62
N ARG A 21 -2.94 29.22 29.36
CA ARG A 21 -2.60 27.94 28.75
C ARG A 21 -3.83 27.59 27.95
N ALA A 22 -3.70 27.59 26.63
CA ALA A 22 -4.73 27.09 25.75
C ALA A 22 -5.14 25.74 26.33
N GLN A 23 -6.39 25.64 26.78
CA GLN A 23 -6.95 24.36 27.18
C GLN A 23 -6.73 23.42 25.99
N PRO A 24 -6.33 22.16 26.18
CA PRO A 24 -6.25 21.23 25.07
C PRO A 24 -7.63 21.20 24.42
N SER A 25 -7.74 21.81 23.24
CA SER A 25 -8.96 21.80 22.46
C SER A 25 -9.31 20.33 22.26
N THR A 26 -10.58 19.99 22.49
CA THR A 26 -11.10 18.69 22.09
C THR A 26 -10.66 18.44 20.64
N PRO A 27 -10.00 17.30 20.33
CA PRO A 27 -9.45 17.07 19.00
C PRO A 27 -10.57 17.21 17.97
N GLU A 28 -10.38 18.11 17.01
CA GLU A 28 -11.31 18.32 15.92
C GLU A 28 -11.45 17.00 15.14
N PRO A 29 -12.68 16.55 14.82
CA PRO A 29 -12.85 15.34 14.02
C PRO A 29 -12.27 15.55 12.61
N PRO A 30 -11.70 14.51 11.97
CA PRO A 30 -11.12 14.66 10.66
C PRO A 30 -12.16 15.03 9.59
N GLY A 31 -11.83 15.98 8.74
CA GLY A 31 -12.65 16.39 7.60
C GLY A 31 -12.79 15.29 6.55
N ALA A 32 -13.68 15.50 5.58
CA ALA A 32 -13.85 14.60 4.45
C ALA A 32 -12.80 14.88 3.36
N CYS A 33 -12.23 13.82 2.79
CA CYS A 33 -11.42 13.86 1.57
C CYS A 33 -12.11 13.01 0.49
N PRO A 34 -12.03 13.41 -0.79
CA PRO A 34 -12.68 12.66 -1.88
C PRO A 34 -12.01 11.29 -2.06
N ALA A 35 -12.73 10.22 -1.70
CA ALA A 35 -12.24 8.84 -1.74
C ALA A 35 -12.35 8.16 -3.12
N GLU A 36 -12.80 8.89 -4.14
CA GLU A 36 -13.20 8.33 -5.46
C GLU A 36 -12.00 8.04 -6.38
N GLY A 37 -10.98 7.36 -5.86
CA GLY A 37 -9.80 7.00 -6.64
C GLY A 37 -8.94 8.20 -7.04
N GLY A 38 -9.04 9.33 -6.34
CA GLY A 38 -8.28 10.54 -6.66
C GLY A 38 -6.80 10.40 -6.32
N LEU A 39 -5.91 11.01 -7.13
CA LEU A 39 -4.47 11.00 -6.86
C LEU A 39 -4.08 11.86 -5.64
N ASP A 40 -4.88 12.87 -5.33
CA ASP A 40 -4.59 13.82 -4.26
C ASP A 40 -5.21 13.42 -2.91
N TYR A 41 -5.85 12.25 -2.83
CA TYR A 41 -6.51 11.78 -1.61
C TYR A 41 -5.57 11.79 -0.39
N TYR A 42 -4.38 11.19 -0.51
CA TYR A 42 -3.45 11.09 0.61
C TYR A 42 -2.83 12.43 1.00
N ARG A 43 -2.68 13.35 0.04
CA ARG A 43 -2.28 14.74 0.33
C ARG A 43 -3.38 15.46 1.10
N CYS A 44 -4.63 15.36 0.65
CA CYS A 44 -5.78 15.91 1.37
C CYS A 44 -5.85 15.41 2.82
N ARG A 45 -5.61 14.11 3.05
CA ARG A 45 -5.58 13.53 4.40
C ARG A 45 -4.42 14.07 5.25
N ALA A 46 -3.23 14.22 4.67
CA ALA A 46 -2.09 14.81 5.36
C ALA A 46 -2.35 16.30 5.70
N ASP A 47 -2.91 17.06 4.76
CA ASP A 47 -3.25 18.47 4.96
C ASP A 47 -4.34 18.64 6.03
N ASP A 48 -5.34 17.75 6.05
CA ASP A 48 -6.36 17.69 7.10
C ASP A 48 -5.75 17.42 8.47
N PHE A 49 -4.80 16.48 8.57
CA PHE A 49 -4.08 16.19 9.81
C PHE A 49 -3.31 17.41 10.31
N VAL A 50 -2.48 18.02 9.45
CA VAL A 50 -1.65 19.19 9.81
C VAL A 50 -2.51 20.38 10.21
N ARG A 51 -3.66 20.58 9.55
CA ARG A 51 -4.61 21.63 9.92
C ARG A 51 -5.16 21.45 11.33
N ARG A 52 -5.48 20.21 11.73
CA ARG A 52 -6.04 19.89 13.05
C ARG A 52 -4.98 19.85 14.14
N LEU A 53 -3.77 19.40 13.80
CA LEU A 53 -2.67 19.10 14.72
C LEU A 53 -1.35 19.73 14.20
N PRO A 54 -1.20 21.07 14.21
CA PRO A 54 -0.07 21.75 13.58
C PRO A 54 1.29 21.52 14.25
N GLU A 55 1.30 21.00 15.48
CA GLU A 55 2.53 20.66 16.23
C GLU A 55 2.90 19.17 16.12
N GLU A 56 2.10 18.37 15.42
CA GLU A 56 2.32 16.93 15.24
C GLU A 56 2.66 16.60 13.78
N GLU A 57 3.39 15.51 13.57
CA GLU A 57 3.67 15.01 12.22
C GLU A 57 2.57 14.04 11.76
N PRO A 58 2.11 14.12 10.50
CA PRO A 58 1.14 13.18 9.97
C PRO A 58 1.73 11.76 9.89
N PRO A 59 0.88 10.71 9.88
CA PRO A 59 1.32 9.35 9.63
C PRO A 59 2.22 9.25 8.40
N SER A 60 3.35 8.55 8.54
CA SER A 60 4.31 8.28 7.47
C SER A 60 3.64 7.60 6.27
N TYR A 61 2.56 6.86 6.50
CA TYR A 61 1.77 6.22 5.46
C TYR A 61 1.23 7.23 4.43
N TYR A 62 0.76 8.42 4.81
CA TYR A 62 0.08 9.30 3.86
C TYR A 62 0.99 9.72 2.69
N LEU A 63 2.08 10.42 2.98
CA LEU A 63 2.97 10.92 1.94
C LEU A 63 4.09 9.94 1.59
N GLY A 64 4.61 9.23 2.60
CA GLY A 64 5.75 8.32 2.42
C GLY A 64 5.40 7.04 1.65
N TYR A 65 4.16 6.57 1.76
CA TYR A 65 3.71 5.34 1.10
C TYR A 65 2.52 5.57 0.16
N GLY A 66 1.40 6.08 0.67
CA GLY A 66 0.14 6.27 -0.03
C GLY A 66 0.26 7.16 -1.27
N ASP A 67 0.65 8.44 -1.12
CA ASP A 67 0.81 9.38 -2.24
C ASP A 67 1.88 8.89 -3.22
N ARG A 68 3.00 8.38 -2.69
CA ARG A 68 4.09 7.82 -3.49
C ARG A 68 3.60 6.70 -4.41
N TYR A 69 2.92 5.70 -3.86
CA TYR A 69 2.50 4.54 -4.63
C TYR A 69 1.26 4.82 -5.46
N VAL A 70 0.30 5.64 -5.02
CA VAL A 70 -0.86 5.97 -5.86
C VAL A 70 -0.41 6.66 -7.15
N ARG A 71 0.59 7.55 -7.09
CA ARG A 71 1.17 8.21 -8.27
C ARG A 71 1.95 7.23 -9.12
N ARG A 72 2.89 6.48 -8.53
CA ARG A 72 3.68 5.49 -9.26
C ARG A 72 2.81 4.48 -10.01
N PHE A 73 1.82 3.90 -9.33
CA PHE A 73 0.89 2.98 -9.96
C PHE A 73 0.07 3.65 -11.07
N SER A 74 -0.36 4.90 -10.89
CA SER A 74 -1.19 5.60 -11.88
C SER A 74 -0.42 6.13 -13.10
N GLU A 75 0.81 6.60 -12.89
CA GLU A 75 1.61 7.33 -13.88
C GLU A 75 2.62 6.41 -14.58
N GLU A 76 3.18 5.42 -13.88
CA GLU A 76 4.20 4.52 -14.42
C GLU A 76 3.62 3.13 -14.75
N THR A 77 2.84 2.54 -13.84
CA THR A 77 2.36 1.16 -14.00
C THR A 77 1.15 1.06 -14.91
N ARG A 78 0.11 1.87 -14.64
CA ARG A 78 -1.19 1.83 -15.32
C ARG A 78 -1.05 1.91 -16.86
N PRO A 79 -0.19 2.77 -17.46
CA PRO A 79 -0.02 2.80 -18.92
C PRO A 79 0.52 1.50 -19.53
N LEU A 80 1.17 0.66 -18.73
CA LEU A 80 1.76 -0.60 -19.18
C LEU A 80 0.80 -1.79 -19.08
N LEU A 81 -0.34 -1.64 -18.40
CA LEU A 81 -1.31 -2.70 -18.15
C LEU A 81 -2.30 -2.86 -19.30
N SER A 82 -2.86 -4.06 -19.43
CA SER A 82 -4.03 -4.29 -20.28
C SER A 82 -5.24 -3.48 -19.79
N PRO A 83 -6.30 -3.32 -20.60
CA PRO A 83 -7.53 -2.67 -20.14
C PRO A 83 -8.11 -3.26 -18.85
N ALA A 84 -8.00 -4.59 -18.67
CA ALA A 84 -8.43 -5.26 -17.44
C ALA A 84 -7.53 -4.88 -16.24
N GLY A 85 -6.21 -4.83 -16.44
CA GLY A 85 -5.28 -4.40 -15.40
C GLY A 85 -5.44 -2.92 -15.03
N GLN A 86 -5.77 -2.06 -15.99
CA GLN A 86 -6.08 -0.65 -15.72
C GLN A 86 -7.34 -0.50 -14.89
N ALA A 87 -8.41 -1.21 -15.26
CA ALA A 87 -9.66 -1.22 -14.49
C ALA A 87 -9.46 -1.77 -13.07
N TRP A 88 -8.69 -2.86 -12.93
CA TRP A 88 -8.31 -3.41 -11.64
C TRP A 88 -7.56 -2.39 -10.77
N LEU A 89 -6.58 -1.69 -11.34
CA LEU A 89 -5.78 -0.70 -10.61
C LEU A 89 -6.64 0.48 -10.15
N ASP A 90 -7.53 0.98 -11.01
CA ASP A 90 -8.46 2.05 -10.67
C ASP A 90 -9.41 1.62 -9.54
N GLU A 91 -9.93 0.38 -9.59
CA GLU A 91 -10.81 -0.16 -8.57
C GLU A 91 -10.09 -0.35 -7.22
N VAL A 92 -8.90 -0.95 -7.23
CA VAL A 92 -8.07 -1.10 -6.02
C VAL A 92 -7.80 0.24 -5.37
N ARG A 93 -7.42 1.25 -6.16
CA ARG A 93 -7.17 2.60 -5.66
C ARG A 93 -8.41 3.16 -4.97
N ALA A 94 -9.58 3.05 -5.59
CA ALA A 94 -10.83 3.51 -4.99
C ALA A 94 -11.19 2.69 -3.72
N ALA A 95 -11.01 1.38 -3.73
CA ALA A 95 -11.29 0.50 -2.59
C ALA A 95 -10.46 0.83 -1.35
N LEU A 96 -9.14 1.06 -1.53
CA LEU A 96 -8.24 1.46 -0.43
C LEU A 96 -8.66 2.79 0.19
N GLN A 97 -9.01 3.77 -0.64
CA GLN A 97 -9.46 5.09 -0.17
C GLN A 97 -10.82 5.00 0.55
N ARG A 98 -11.76 4.20 0.02
CA ARG A 98 -13.04 3.94 0.68
C ARG A 98 -12.87 3.23 2.02
N ALA A 99 -11.95 2.28 2.15
CA ALA A 99 -11.69 1.60 3.42
C ALA A 99 -11.18 2.56 4.51
N MET A 100 -10.27 3.47 4.13
CA MET A 100 -9.77 4.54 5.00
C MET A 100 -10.91 5.46 5.46
N GLU A 101 -11.73 5.95 4.53
CA GLU A 101 -12.87 6.82 4.86
C GLU A 101 -13.95 6.09 5.66
N ALA A 102 -14.17 4.80 5.43
CA ALA A 102 -15.09 4.00 6.21
C ALA A 102 -14.62 3.87 7.67
N ARG A 103 -13.32 3.68 7.91
CA ARG A 103 -12.74 3.66 9.27
C ARG A 103 -12.89 5.01 9.96
N ARG A 104 -12.67 6.12 9.23
CA ARG A 104 -12.86 7.49 9.72
C ARG A 104 -14.33 7.77 10.08
N ALA A 105 -15.25 7.45 9.18
CA ALA A 105 -16.68 7.73 9.36
C ALA A 105 -17.29 6.92 10.51
N ARG A 106 -16.84 5.68 10.71
CA ARG A 106 -17.33 4.80 11.78
C ARG A 106 -17.01 5.31 13.18
N ASP A 107 -15.81 5.86 13.36
CA ASP A 107 -15.31 6.32 14.66
C ASP A 107 -14.31 7.46 14.45
N PRO A 108 -14.80 8.70 14.30
CA PRO A 108 -13.97 9.85 13.96
C PRO A 108 -12.93 10.20 15.03
N LEU A 109 -13.28 10.09 16.32
CA LEU A 109 -12.35 10.42 17.41
C LEU A 109 -11.29 9.32 17.58
N GLY A 110 -11.66 8.05 17.47
CA GLY A 110 -10.67 6.98 17.46
C GLY A 110 -9.83 6.97 16.18
N PHE A 111 -10.31 7.55 15.08
CA PHE A 111 -9.47 7.82 13.91
C PHE A 111 -8.36 8.83 14.21
N VAL A 112 -8.67 9.93 14.92
CA VAL A 112 -7.64 10.88 15.37
C VAL A 112 -6.61 10.19 16.25
N ALA A 113 -7.06 9.39 17.22
CA ALA A 113 -6.16 8.63 18.07
C ALA A 113 -5.27 7.67 17.26
N LEU A 114 -5.84 7.00 16.25
CA LEU A 114 -5.11 6.12 15.35
C LEU A 114 -4.05 6.88 14.53
N GLU A 115 -4.38 8.04 13.98
CA GLU A 115 -3.44 8.87 13.19
C GLU A 115 -2.22 9.33 14.01
N ARG A 116 -2.34 9.45 15.34
CA ARG A 116 -1.20 9.80 16.21
C ARG A 116 -0.25 8.64 16.47
N GLU A 117 -0.70 7.41 16.21
CA GLU A 117 0.07 6.19 16.43
C GLU A 117 0.59 5.66 15.08
N ASP A 118 1.64 6.29 14.54
CA ASP A 118 2.18 6.05 13.19
C ASP A 118 2.22 4.55 12.79
N GLN A 119 2.79 3.70 13.64
CA GLN A 119 2.91 2.27 13.36
C GLN A 119 1.55 1.55 13.32
N ARG A 120 0.60 1.92 14.18
CA ARG A 120 -0.74 1.33 14.16
C ARG A 120 -1.55 1.83 12.98
N PHE A 121 -1.38 3.10 12.60
CA PHE A 121 -2.00 3.65 11.41
C PHE A 121 -1.48 2.92 10.15
N LEU A 122 -0.16 2.72 10.09
CA LEU A 122 0.50 1.98 9.02
C LEU A 122 -0.03 0.54 8.93
N ASP A 123 -0.08 -0.19 10.05
CA ASP A 123 -0.60 -1.56 10.09
C ASP A 123 -2.06 -1.63 9.62
N PHE A 124 -2.92 -0.73 10.14
CA PHE A 124 -4.30 -0.61 9.70
C PHE A 124 -4.40 -0.38 8.18
N ALA A 125 -3.61 0.53 7.62
CA ALA A 125 -3.66 0.84 6.21
C ALA A 125 -3.22 -0.34 5.35
N TYR A 126 -2.17 -1.07 5.76
CA TYR A 126 -1.75 -2.30 5.09
C TYR A 126 -2.83 -3.39 5.16
N ASP A 127 -3.51 -3.55 6.28
CA ASP A 127 -4.53 -4.61 6.44
C ASP A 127 -5.70 -4.48 5.44
N THR A 128 -5.90 -3.29 4.84
CA THR A 128 -6.92 -3.10 3.79
C THR A 128 -6.55 -3.67 2.41
N HIS A 129 -5.27 -3.95 2.15
CA HIS A 129 -4.81 -4.29 0.79
C HIS A 129 -5.24 -5.67 0.30
N PRO A 130 -5.15 -6.76 1.09
CA PRO A 130 -5.49 -8.09 0.59
C PRO A 130 -6.93 -8.16 0.05
N ASP A 131 -7.89 -7.61 0.79
CA ASP A 131 -9.29 -7.59 0.38
C ASP A 131 -9.49 -6.70 -0.85
N ALA A 132 -8.91 -5.49 -0.86
CA ALA A 132 -8.98 -4.60 -2.03
C ALA A 132 -8.43 -5.26 -3.31
N TYR A 133 -7.32 -6.00 -3.22
CA TYR A 133 -6.72 -6.68 -4.38
C TYR A 133 -7.57 -7.84 -4.89
N LEU A 134 -8.08 -8.67 -3.98
CA LEU A 134 -8.85 -9.86 -4.32
C LEU A 134 -10.25 -9.49 -4.82
N GLU A 135 -10.93 -8.56 -4.18
CA GLU A 135 -12.26 -8.10 -4.57
C GLU A 135 -12.24 -7.39 -5.93
N ALA A 136 -11.16 -6.68 -6.26
CA ALA A 136 -10.97 -6.10 -7.59
C ALA A 136 -10.65 -7.15 -8.68
N GLY A 137 -10.37 -8.40 -8.31
CA GLY A 137 -10.12 -9.51 -9.24
C GLY A 137 -8.66 -9.69 -9.65
N LEU A 138 -7.70 -9.50 -8.73
CA LEU A 138 -6.26 -9.71 -9.01
C LEU A 138 -6.00 -11.11 -9.60
N ASP A 139 -6.70 -12.13 -9.11
CA ASP A 139 -6.58 -13.53 -9.55
C ASP A 139 -7.09 -13.80 -10.97
N GLN A 140 -7.83 -12.85 -11.55
CA GLN A 140 -8.38 -12.92 -12.89
C GLN A 140 -7.51 -12.18 -13.92
N LEU A 141 -6.50 -11.43 -13.47
CA LEU A 141 -5.66 -10.65 -14.37
C LEU A 141 -4.75 -11.52 -15.26
N PRO A 142 -4.42 -11.03 -16.47
CA PRO A 142 -3.39 -11.64 -17.30
C PRO A 142 -2.06 -11.70 -16.56
N LEU A 143 -1.30 -12.78 -16.78
CA LEU A 143 0.00 -12.96 -16.16
C LEU A 143 0.96 -11.77 -16.39
N ARG A 144 0.92 -11.17 -17.58
CA ARG A 144 1.74 -10.00 -17.89
C ARG A 144 1.44 -8.83 -16.94
N ASP A 145 0.17 -8.59 -16.64
CA ASP A 145 -0.23 -7.51 -15.74
C ASP A 145 0.20 -7.81 -14.31
N LEU A 146 0.04 -9.05 -13.85
CA LEU A 146 0.51 -9.49 -12.53
C LEU A 146 2.02 -9.29 -12.34
N LEU A 147 2.82 -9.60 -13.36
CA LEU A 147 4.27 -9.38 -13.30
C LEU A 147 4.61 -7.89 -13.21
N ILE A 148 3.93 -7.04 -13.98
CA ILE A 148 4.14 -5.58 -13.96
C ILE A 148 3.71 -4.97 -12.62
N ILE A 149 2.55 -5.36 -12.10
CA ILE A 149 2.04 -4.92 -10.80
C ILE A 149 3.00 -5.36 -9.69
N GLY A 150 3.40 -6.63 -9.67
CA GLY A 150 4.29 -7.19 -8.65
C GLY A 150 5.72 -6.61 -8.67
N SER A 151 6.19 -6.08 -9.81
CA SER A 151 7.51 -5.43 -9.90
C SER A 151 7.48 -3.92 -9.69
N THR A 152 6.31 -3.33 -9.43
CA THR A 152 6.18 -1.87 -9.22
C THR A 152 6.68 -1.44 -7.83
N PRO A 153 6.30 -2.10 -6.72
CA PRO A 153 6.76 -1.69 -5.40
C PRO A 153 8.26 -1.91 -5.22
N ASP A 154 8.89 -1.07 -4.39
CA ASP A 154 10.29 -1.26 -4.07
C ASP A 154 10.50 -2.58 -3.32
N ALA A 155 11.58 -3.30 -3.68
CA ALA A 155 11.90 -4.57 -3.05
C ALA A 155 12.05 -4.45 -1.52
N ARG A 156 12.47 -3.29 -1.00
CA ARG A 156 12.58 -3.04 0.45
C ARG A 156 11.22 -2.98 1.15
N ASP A 157 10.20 -2.47 0.46
CA ASP A 157 8.84 -2.37 0.98
C ASP A 157 8.14 -3.73 0.91
N LEU A 158 8.36 -4.48 -0.18
CA LEU A 158 7.87 -5.87 -0.35
C LEU A 158 8.53 -6.87 0.62
N LEU A 159 9.82 -6.70 0.90
CA LEU A 159 10.60 -7.61 1.75
C LEU A 159 10.63 -7.20 3.22
N SER A 160 9.94 -6.12 3.61
CA SER A 160 9.66 -5.83 5.01
C SER A 160 8.84 -6.97 5.63
N GLU A 161 8.94 -7.19 6.94
CA GLU A 161 8.21 -8.26 7.65
C GLU A 161 6.69 -8.18 7.40
N ARG A 162 6.19 -6.96 7.16
CA ARG A 162 4.81 -6.61 6.82
C ARG A 162 4.47 -6.89 5.35
N GLY A 163 5.30 -6.46 4.40
CA GLY A 163 5.14 -6.76 2.96
C GLY A 163 5.14 -8.27 2.68
N ARG A 164 5.95 -9.03 3.42
CA ARG A 164 6.00 -10.50 3.34
C ARG A 164 4.71 -11.17 3.83
N ARG A 165 4.05 -10.64 4.86
CA ARG A 165 2.75 -11.18 5.33
C ARG A 165 1.65 -10.97 4.30
N GLN A 166 1.62 -9.82 3.64
CA GLN A 166 0.65 -9.53 2.57
C GLN A 166 0.86 -10.40 1.33
N ILE A 167 2.10 -10.49 0.84
CA ILE A 167 2.44 -11.39 -0.28
C ILE A 167 2.06 -12.83 0.07
N LEU A 168 2.35 -13.29 1.30
CA LEU A 168 2.01 -14.64 1.74
C LEU A 168 0.49 -14.88 1.89
N LEU A 169 -0.29 -13.86 2.28
CA LEU A 169 -1.75 -13.94 2.37
C LEU A 169 -2.40 -13.98 1.00
N VAL A 170 -1.97 -13.12 0.06
CA VAL A 170 -2.41 -13.14 -1.33
C VAL A 170 -2.05 -14.49 -1.98
N LEU A 171 -0.81 -14.96 -1.80
CA LEU A 171 -0.38 -16.27 -2.29
C LEU A 171 -1.16 -17.44 -1.64
N ARG A 172 -1.38 -17.44 -0.32
CA ARG A 172 -2.17 -18.48 0.36
C ARG A 172 -3.63 -18.47 -0.07
N ARG A 173 -4.23 -17.30 -0.31
CA ARG A 173 -5.62 -17.20 -0.75
C ARG A 173 -5.78 -17.53 -2.23
N MET A 174 -4.80 -17.18 -3.08
CA MET A 174 -4.70 -17.68 -4.44
C MET A 174 -4.58 -19.21 -4.47
N VAL A 175 -3.71 -19.80 -3.63
CA VAL A 175 -3.56 -21.27 -3.51
C VAL A 175 -4.77 -21.94 -2.86
N GLY A 176 -5.47 -21.26 -1.95
CA GLY A 176 -6.71 -21.72 -1.30
C GLY A 176 -7.91 -21.73 -2.25
N ALA A 177 -8.10 -20.69 -3.06
CA ALA A 177 -9.09 -20.64 -4.13
C ALA A 177 -8.87 -21.76 -5.16
N CYS A 178 -7.60 -22.12 -5.44
CA CYS A 178 -7.26 -23.26 -6.28
C CYS A 178 -7.71 -24.64 -5.74
N ARG A 179 -8.03 -24.73 -4.44
CA ARG A 179 -8.50 -25.96 -3.79
C ARG A 179 -10.00 -26.16 -3.95
N GLU A 180 -10.78 -25.09 -4.09
CA GLU A 180 -12.24 -25.14 -4.21
C GLU A 180 -12.72 -25.27 -5.67
N ASP A 181 -12.03 -24.67 -6.64
CA ASP A 181 -12.45 -24.65 -8.05
C ASP A 181 -11.93 -25.82 -8.92
N GLY A 182 -11.17 -26.75 -8.33
CA GLY A 182 -10.49 -27.80 -9.09
C GLY A 182 -9.32 -27.27 -9.94
N LEU A 183 -8.39 -28.18 -10.25
CA LEU A 183 -7.06 -27.86 -10.79
C LEU A 183 -7.05 -27.04 -12.10
N GLY A 184 -8.15 -26.96 -12.84
CA GLY A 184 -8.22 -26.35 -14.17
C GLY A 184 -8.26 -24.82 -14.22
N GLY A 185 -8.73 -24.14 -13.17
CA GLY A 185 -8.94 -22.68 -13.16
C GLY A 185 -7.87 -21.85 -12.44
N CYS A 186 -7.08 -22.49 -11.60
CA CYS A 186 -6.09 -21.87 -10.70
C CYS A 186 -5.05 -21.01 -11.45
N LEU A 187 -4.76 -19.80 -10.95
CA LEU A 187 -3.69 -18.95 -11.49
C LEU A 187 -2.35 -19.69 -11.51
N VAL A 188 -2.01 -20.46 -10.46
CA VAL A 188 -0.80 -21.28 -10.42
C VAL A 188 -0.80 -22.32 -11.54
N THR A 189 -1.92 -23.00 -11.81
CA THR A 189 -2.02 -23.94 -12.92
C THR A 189 -1.92 -23.24 -14.28
N ARG A 190 -2.56 -22.08 -14.44
CA ARG A 190 -2.46 -21.24 -15.65
C ARG A 190 -1.02 -20.77 -15.89
N LEU A 191 -0.36 -20.24 -14.87
CA LEU A 191 1.06 -19.88 -14.82
C LEU A 191 1.94 -21.05 -15.22
N THR A 192 1.75 -22.21 -14.59
CA THR A 192 2.56 -23.40 -14.85
C THR A 192 2.38 -23.90 -16.27
N ARG A 193 1.15 -23.89 -16.79
CA ARG A 193 0.82 -24.27 -18.17
C ARG A 193 1.44 -23.30 -19.18
N GLU A 194 1.29 -22.00 -18.97
CA GLU A 194 1.79 -20.98 -19.89
C GLU A 194 3.32 -20.89 -19.88
N LEU A 195 3.95 -21.06 -18.72
CA LEU A 195 5.42 -21.18 -18.62
C LEU A 195 5.95 -22.44 -19.31
N ARG A 196 5.26 -23.59 -19.19
CA ARG A 196 5.61 -24.82 -19.94
C ARG A 196 5.46 -24.62 -21.44
N GLU A 197 4.42 -23.94 -21.89
CA GLU A 197 4.18 -23.67 -23.31
C GLU A 197 5.20 -22.70 -23.89
N ARG A 198 5.54 -21.62 -23.16
CA ARG A 198 6.64 -20.72 -23.51
C ARG A 198 7.99 -21.43 -23.52
N ARG A 199 8.26 -22.34 -22.57
CA ARG A 199 9.46 -23.20 -22.56
C ARG A 199 9.49 -24.12 -23.79
N ARG A 200 8.36 -24.71 -24.17
CA ARG A 200 8.24 -25.53 -25.38
C ARG A 200 8.54 -24.71 -26.63
N LEU A 201 7.87 -23.57 -26.82
CA LEU A 201 8.09 -22.69 -27.96
C LEU A 201 9.51 -22.11 -28.00
N ALA A 202 10.08 -21.75 -26.85
CA ALA A 202 11.47 -21.31 -26.75
C ALA A 202 12.43 -22.45 -27.09
N SER A 203 12.17 -23.69 -26.65
CA SER A 203 12.96 -24.86 -27.00
C SER A 203 12.85 -25.24 -28.48
N GLU A 204 11.67 -25.08 -29.09
CA GLU A 204 11.45 -25.27 -30.53
C GLU A 204 12.16 -24.18 -31.34
N ARG A 205 12.13 -22.92 -30.88
CA ARG A 205 12.92 -21.82 -31.49
C ARG A 205 14.42 -21.98 -31.32
N LEU A 206 14.89 -22.48 -30.17
CA LEU A 206 16.29 -22.77 -29.89
C LEU A 206 16.82 -23.98 -30.68
N ARG A 207 15.96 -24.95 -31.00
CA ARG A 207 16.29 -26.02 -31.96
C ARG A 207 16.47 -25.48 -33.38
N LEU A 208 15.82 -24.38 -33.73
CA LEU A 208 15.85 -23.77 -35.07
C LEU A 208 16.89 -22.65 -35.23
N ARG A 209 17.50 -22.17 -34.13
CA ARG A 209 18.60 -21.19 -34.17
C ARG A 209 19.62 -21.48 -33.07
N PRO A 210 20.91 -21.68 -33.40
CA PRO A 210 21.93 -21.88 -32.38
C PRO A 210 22.19 -20.54 -31.72
N THR A 211 21.59 -20.28 -30.56
CA THR A 211 22.07 -19.21 -29.67
C THR A 211 22.96 -19.84 -28.60
N GLY A 212 24.13 -19.23 -28.43
CA GLY A 212 25.26 -19.81 -27.71
C GLY A 212 24.99 -20.16 -26.25
N TRP A 213 25.90 -20.99 -25.72
CA TRP A 213 25.87 -21.62 -24.40
C TRP A 213 25.45 -20.73 -23.22
N LEU A 214 25.76 -19.43 -23.25
CA LEU A 214 25.36 -18.46 -22.22
C LEU A 214 23.84 -18.22 -22.14
N GLY A 215 23.13 -18.20 -23.27
CA GLY A 215 21.67 -18.00 -23.30
C GLY A 215 20.94 -19.22 -22.74
N HIS A 216 21.41 -20.41 -23.09
CA HIS A 216 20.91 -21.67 -22.53
C HIS A 216 21.16 -21.75 -21.02
N TRP A 217 22.35 -21.35 -20.56
CA TRP A 217 22.72 -21.37 -19.13
C TRP A 217 21.89 -20.40 -18.28
N LEU A 218 21.65 -19.17 -18.73
CA LEU A 218 20.85 -18.18 -17.99
C LEU A 218 19.39 -18.61 -17.83
N VAL A 219 18.78 -19.17 -18.88
CA VAL A 219 17.40 -19.69 -18.83
C VAL A 219 17.31 -20.90 -17.90
N GLN A 220 18.26 -21.83 -17.98
CA GLN A 220 18.30 -22.99 -17.06
C GLN A 220 18.49 -22.58 -15.60
N ARG A 221 19.29 -21.54 -15.34
CA ARG A 221 19.55 -21.03 -13.98
C ARG A 221 18.33 -20.35 -13.37
N LEU A 222 17.60 -19.54 -14.14
CA LEU A 222 16.37 -18.88 -13.70
C LEU A 222 15.25 -19.90 -13.46
N VAL A 223 15.05 -20.84 -14.38
CA VAL A 223 14.03 -21.90 -14.24
C VAL A 223 14.33 -22.79 -13.03
N GLY A 224 15.58 -23.22 -12.86
CA GLY A 224 15.98 -24.04 -11.71
C GLY A 224 15.85 -23.31 -10.37
N SER A 225 15.93 -21.98 -10.35
CA SER A 225 15.70 -21.20 -9.12
C SER A 225 14.23 -21.21 -8.71
N VAL A 226 13.33 -20.99 -9.68
CA VAL A 226 11.88 -21.00 -9.45
C VAL A 226 11.38 -22.40 -9.08
N GLU A 227 11.91 -23.46 -9.71
CA GLU A 227 11.55 -24.83 -9.38
C GLU A 227 11.94 -25.20 -7.94
N ARG A 228 13.12 -24.76 -7.44
CA ARG A 228 13.54 -24.99 -6.06
C ARG A 228 12.64 -24.28 -5.03
N GLU A 229 12.27 -23.03 -5.30
CA GLU A 229 11.38 -22.29 -4.39
C GLU A 229 9.97 -22.88 -4.35
N LEU A 230 9.47 -23.41 -5.47
CA LEU A 230 8.19 -24.11 -5.52
C LEU A 230 8.24 -25.48 -4.83
N GLU A 231 9.36 -26.20 -4.92
CA GLU A 231 9.60 -27.45 -4.20
C GLU A 231 9.64 -27.21 -2.68
N GLU A 232 10.29 -26.12 -2.26
CA GLU A 232 10.40 -25.70 -0.87
C GLU A 232 9.05 -25.23 -0.30
N ALA A 233 8.26 -24.51 -1.09
CA ALA A 233 6.89 -24.13 -0.72
C ALA A 233 5.91 -25.32 -0.66
N ARG A 234 6.23 -26.45 -1.31
CA ARG A 234 5.47 -27.70 -1.24
C ARG A 234 5.84 -28.57 -0.04
N ARG A 235 6.96 -28.29 0.64
CA ARG A 235 7.32 -29.03 1.85
C ARG A 235 6.33 -28.68 2.97
N PRO A 236 5.71 -29.69 3.62
CA PRO A 236 4.85 -29.41 4.77
C PRO A 236 5.68 -28.76 5.87
N ALA A 237 5.14 -27.69 6.45
CA ALA A 237 5.76 -27.01 7.58
C ALA A 237 5.68 -27.92 8.81
N GLY A 238 6.72 -28.72 9.04
CA GLY A 238 6.82 -29.63 10.18
C GLY A 238 7.49 -30.96 9.83
N SER A 239 8.82 -30.95 9.90
CA SER A 239 9.67 -32.11 10.20
C SER A 239 10.78 -31.65 11.12
#